data_AF-M9LDM5-F1
#
_entry.id   AF-M9LDM5-F1
#
_cell.length_a   1.000
_cell.length_b   1.000
_cell.length_c   1.000
_cell.angle_alpha   90.00
_cell.angle_beta   90.00
_cell.angle_gamma   90.00
#
_symmetry.space_group_name_H-M   'P 1'
#
loop_
_entity.id
_entity.type
_entity.pdbx_description
1 polymer ?
#
loop_
_entity_poly.entity_id
_entity_poly.type
_entity_poly.pdbx_seq_one_letter_code
_entity_poly.pdbx_strand_id
1 'polypeptide(L)' 'MKKFIALLLFFALSFTSLPLAYADFANGTLVQTEVGFKPIEQIRVGDLVQA' A
#
# COMPACT_ATOMS: atom_id res chain seq x y z
N MET A 1 35.99 1.95 -4.36
CA MET A 1 35.12 0.75 -4.19
C MET A 1 34.03 0.95 -3.14
N LYS A 2 34.34 1.25 -1.87
CA LYS A 2 33.30 1.48 -0.82
C LYS A 2 32.24 2.55 -1.16
N LYS A 3 32.64 3.67 -1.78
CA LYS A 3 31.72 4.75 -2.19
C LYS A 3 30.69 4.31 -3.24
N PHE A 4 31.07 3.40 -4.14
CA PHE A 4 30.17 2.84 -5.16
C PHE A 4 29.14 1.89 -4.54
N ILE A 5 29.55 1.08 -3.57
CA ILE A 5 28.65 0.18 -2.85
C ILE A 5 27.62 0.98 -2.04
N ALA A 6 28.05 2.06 -1.38
CA ALA A 6 27.15 2.94 -0.64
C ALA A 6 26.11 3.61 -1.55
N LEU A 7 26.50 4.03 -2.76
CA LEU A 7 25.59 4.64 -3.73
C LEU A 7 24.56 3.62 -4.26
N LEU A 8 24.99 2.39 -4.54
CA LEU A 8 24.11 1.28 -4.94
C LEU A 8 23.10 0.94 -3.84
N LEU A 9 23.54 0.87 -2.59
CA LEU A 9 22.66 0.63 -1.44
C LEU A 9 21.66 1.75 -1.23
N PHE A 10 22.09 3.01 -1.35
CA PHE A 10 21.20 4.16 -1.24
C PHE A 10 20.12 4.14 -2.33
N PHE A 11 20.51 3.85 -3.57
CA PHE A 11 19.58 3.76 -4.69
C PHE A 11 18.61 2.59 -4.54
N ALA A 12 19.08 1.42 -4.09
CA ALA A 12 18.21 0.27 -3.83
C ALA A 12 17.18 0.55 -2.73
N LEU A 13 17.59 1.20 -1.63
CA LEU A 13 16.70 1.54 -0.52
C LEU A 13 15.68 2.62 -0.89
N SER A 14 16.02 3.55 -1.79
CA SER A 14 15.09 4.61 -2.22
C SER A 14 13.84 4.11 -2.97
N PHE A 15 13.85 2.89 -3.52
CA PHE A 15 12.66 2.27 -4.16
C PHE A 15 11.93 1.28 -3.26
N THR A 16 12.41 1.05 -2.03
CA THR A 16 11.76 0.13 -1.07
C THR A 16 10.70 0.81 -0.22
N SER A 17 10.48 2.12 -0.36
CA SER A 17 9.30 2.76 0.22
C SER A 17 8.08 2.25 -0.55
N LEU A 18 7.41 1.23 0.02
CA LEU A 18 6.06 0.88 -0.38
C LEU A 18 5.23 2.16 -0.32
N PRO A 19 4.56 2.58 -1.41
CA PRO A 19 3.66 3.71 -1.33
C PRO A 19 2.65 3.38 -0.23
N LEU A 20 2.66 4.17 0.84
CA LEU A 20 1.64 4.10 1.87
C LEU A 20 0.36 4.61 1.19
N ALA A 21 -0.41 3.68 0.63
CA ALA A 21 -1.76 3.98 0.17
C ALA A 21 -2.57 4.33 1.42
N TYR A 22 -2.79 5.62 1.62
CA TYR A 22 -3.68 6.14 2.65
C TYR A 22 -5.00 6.52 1.98
N ALA A 23 -6.08 5.91 2.43
CA ALA A 23 -7.43 6.25 2.03
C ALA A 23 -8.25 6.47 3.30
N ASP A 24 -8.93 7.62 3.36
CA ASP A 24 -9.84 7.96 4.44
C ASP A 24 -11.28 7.77 3.94
N PHE A 25 -12.02 6.90 4.60
CA PHE A 25 -13.37 6.54 4.20
C PHE A 25 -14.35 6.93 5.31
N ALA A 26 -15.46 7.55 4.93
CA ALA A 26 -16.56 7.75 5.86
C ALA A 26 -17.15 6.39 6.29
N ASN A 27 -17.73 6.35 7.50
CA ASN A 27 -18.42 5.16 8.00
C ASN A 27 -19.52 4.71 7.01
N GLY A 28 -19.58 3.40 6.74
CA GLY A 28 -20.52 2.78 5.82
C GLY A 28 -20.13 2.87 4.35
N THR A 29 -18.96 3.45 4.01
CA THR A 29 -18.48 3.49 2.62
C THR A 29 -18.33 2.08 2.06
N LEU A 30 -18.90 1.83 0.88
CA LEU A 30 -18.73 0.59 0.15
C LEU A 30 -17.41 0.60 -0.61
N VAL A 31 -16.54 -0.36 -0.31
CA VAL A 31 -15.25 -0.59 -0.95
C VAL A 31 -15.37 -1.75 -1.93
N GLN A 32 -14.85 -1.57 -3.15
CA GLN A 32 -14.81 -2.61 -4.15
C GLN A 32 -13.69 -3.62 -3.83
N THR A 33 -14.05 -4.89 -3.74
CA THR A 33 -13.14 -6.02 -3.54
C THR A 33 -13.28 -7.03 -4.67
N GLU A 34 -12.41 -8.03 -4.73
CA GLU A 34 -12.47 -9.10 -5.74
C GLU A 34 -13.79 -9.88 -5.74
N VAL A 35 -14.47 -9.96 -4.59
CA VAL A 35 -15.72 -10.71 -4.41
C VAL A 35 -16.97 -9.82 -4.39
N GLY A 36 -16.83 -8.54 -4.72
CA GLY A 36 -17.91 -7.55 -4.71
C GLY A 36 -17.69 -6.41 -3.72
N PHE A 37 -18.75 -5.66 -3.42
CA PHE A 37 -18.69 -4.51 -2.51
C PHE A 37 -18.83 -4.93 -1.05
N LYS A 38 -17.97 -4.37 -0.19
CA LYS A 38 -18.04 -4.54 1.27
C LYS A 38 -17.95 -3.20 1.99
N PRO A 39 -18.65 -2.99 3.11
CA PRO A 39 -18.43 -1.81 3.96
C PRO A 39 -16.98 -1.74 4.47
N ILE A 40 -16.43 -0.53 4.62
CA ILE A 40 -15.06 -0.31 5.10
C ILE A 40 -14.78 -0.99 6.44
N GLU A 41 -15.76 -1.08 7.33
CA GLU A 41 -15.66 -1.70 8.65
C GLU A 41 -15.40 -3.22 8.57
N GLN A 42 -15.69 -3.84 7.42
CA GLN A 42 -15.51 -5.26 7.16
C GLN A 42 -14.20 -5.57 6.44
N ILE A 43 -13.50 -4.56 5.91
CA ILE A 43 -12.19 -4.74 5.27
C ILE A 43 -11.15 -5.13 6.32
N ARG A 44 -10.25 -6.05 5.95
CA ARG A 44 -9.17 -6.56 6.79
C ARG A 44 -7.83 -6.45 6.08
N VAL A 45 -6.76 -6.44 6.87
CA VAL A 45 -5.40 -6.49 6.34
C VAL A 45 -5.25 -7.76 5.49
N GLY A 46 -4.85 -7.58 4.23
CA GLY A 46 -4.72 -8.66 3.25
C GLY A 46 -5.86 -8.75 2.24
N ASP A 47 -6.98 -8.04 2.45
CA ASP A 47 -8.00 -7.91 1.43
C ASP A 47 -7.45 -7.07 0.26
N LEU A 48 -7.61 -7.58 -0.97
CA LEU A 48 -7.35 -6.76 -2.16
C LEU A 48 -8.53 -5.80 -2.36
N VAL A 49 -8.23 -4.51 -2.26
CA VAL A 49 -9.17 -3.41 -2.49
C VAL A 49 -8.81 -2.68 -3.78
N GLN A 50 -9.83 -2.25 -4.50
CA GLN A 50 -9.68 -1.42 -5.69
C GLN A 50 -9.97 0.04 -5.31
N ALA A 51 -9.05 0.93 -5.68
CA ALA A 51 -9.20 2.37 -5.51
C ALA A 51 -10.00 2.98 -6.66
#